data_AF-A0A6G1HJQ3-F1
#
_entry.id   AF-A0A6G1HJQ3-F1
#
_cell.length_a   1.000
_cell.length_b   1.000
_cell.length_c   1.000
_cell.angle_alpha   90.00
_cell.angle_beta   90.00
_cell.angle_gamma   90.00
#
_symmetry.space_group_name_H-M   'P 1'
#
loop_
_entity.id
_entity.type
_entity.pdbx_description
1 polymer ?
#
loop_
_entity_poly.entity_id
_entity_poly.type
_entity_poly.pdbx_seq_one_letter_code
_entity_poly.pdbx_strand_id
1 'polypeptide(L)'
;PLPPPTTPPINEVPNQVRENAIARAKIVFGSRLTGPERYRELEAKSTLIAGVLVPPRPTEPDNCCMSGCVNCVWDQYRDEVEEWAAKSTEARRREAEMRVRTSGSAPSMDDDGGGSETNWGESGGEVGEGGDLFGGIPVGIREFMKTEKRLKEMHQREGT
;
A
#
# COMPACT_ATOMS: atom_id res chain seq x y z
N PRO A 1 6.65 50.01 14.81
CA PRO A 1 5.52 49.65 15.70
C PRO A 1 4.59 48.65 15.01
N LEU A 2 4.63 47.38 15.43
CA LEU A 2 3.72 46.34 14.94
C LEU A 2 2.34 46.53 15.59
N PRO A 3 1.23 46.36 14.84
CA PRO A 3 -0.10 46.45 15.43
C PRO A 3 -0.31 45.28 16.42
N PRO A 4 -1.05 45.51 17.52
CA PRO A 4 -1.33 44.46 18.50
C PRO A 4 -2.19 43.35 17.87
N PRO A 5 -2.04 42.09 18.31
CA PRO A 5 -2.86 41.00 17.81
C PRO A 5 -4.33 41.24 18.18
N THR A 6 -5.17 41.41 17.16
CA THR A 6 -6.63 41.53 17.30
C THR A 6 -7.17 40.27 17.97
N THR A 7 -7.66 40.42 19.19
CA THR A 7 -8.34 39.35 19.93
C THR A 7 -9.72 39.12 19.29
N PRO A 8 -10.09 37.89 18.88
CA PRO A 8 -11.42 37.63 18.34
C PRO A 8 -12.50 37.77 19.43
N PRO A 9 -13.75 38.12 19.06
CA PRO A 9 -14.82 38.39 20.02
C PRO A 9 -15.24 37.12 20.78
N ILE A 10 -15.31 37.22 22.10
CA ILE A 10 -15.65 36.15 23.04
C ILE A 10 -17.19 36.01 23.07
N ASN A 11 -17.77 35.31 22.10
CA ASN A 11 -19.17 34.86 22.15
C ASN A 11 -19.33 33.54 21.38
N GLU A 12 -18.40 32.59 21.57
CA GLU A 12 -18.53 31.23 21.04
C GLU A 12 -18.96 30.28 22.17
N VAL A 13 -20.09 29.60 21.98
CA VAL A 13 -20.61 28.60 22.93
C VAL A 13 -19.55 27.51 23.13
N PRO A 14 -19.34 26.94 24.34
CA PRO A 14 -18.23 26.00 24.60
C PRO A 14 -18.15 24.80 23.65
N ASN A 15 -19.30 24.36 23.12
CA ASN A 15 -19.35 23.30 22.10
C ASN A 15 -18.77 23.75 20.75
N GLN A 16 -19.02 24.99 20.33
CA GLN A 16 -18.48 25.54 19.09
C GLN A 16 -16.96 25.68 19.17
N VAL A 17 -16.42 26.10 20.31
CA VAL A 17 -14.97 26.19 20.52
C VAL A 17 -14.31 24.81 20.40
N ARG A 18 -14.92 23.78 21.01
CA ARG A 18 -14.45 22.39 20.92
C ARG A 18 -14.51 21.86 19.49
N GLU A 19 -15.62 22.09 18.78
CA GLU A 19 -15.78 21.69 17.38
C GLU A 19 -14.78 22.39 16.46
N ASN A 20 -14.56 23.70 16.64
CA ASN A 20 -13.58 24.48 15.91
C ASN A 20 -12.14 24.00 16.18
N ALA A 21 -11.81 23.65 17.43
CA ALA A 21 -10.52 23.06 17.78
C ALA A 21 -10.31 21.69 17.13
N ILE A 22 -11.33 20.83 17.13
CA ILE A 22 -11.29 19.52 16.46
C ILE A 22 -11.15 19.69 14.94
N ALA A 23 -11.86 20.64 14.33
CA ALA A 23 -11.77 20.93 12.90
C ALA A 23 -10.37 21.40 12.50
N ARG A 24 -9.77 22.31 13.29
CA ARG A 24 -8.38 22.77 13.10
C ARG A 24 -7.37 21.63 13.31
N ALA A 25 -7.58 20.79 14.32
CA ALA A 25 -6.73 19.63 14.57
C ALA A 25 -6.80 18.61 13.41
N LYS A 26 -7.96 18.41 12.79
CA LYS A 26 -8.09 17.56 11.59
C LYS A 26 -7.35 18.14 10.38
N ILE A 27 -7.21 19.45 10.26
CA ILE A 27 -6.43 20.07 9.18
C ILE A 27 -4.92 19.89 9.43
N VAL A 28 -4.47 20.01 10.67
CA VAL A 28 -3.04 19.96 11.03
C VAL A 28 -2.52 18.52 11.18
N PHE A 29 -3.30 17.64 11.82
CA PHE A 29 -2.91 16.27 12.16
C PHE A 29 -3.61 15.21 11.33
N GLY A 30 -4.71 15.54 10.64
CA GLY A 30 -5.38 14.65 9.72
C GLY A 30 -4.68 14.66 8.37
N SER A 31 -3.54 13.97 8.27
CA SER A 31 -2.94 13.66 6.97
C SER A 31 -3.99 13.02 6.07
N ARG A 32 -4.43 13.73 5.02
CA ARG A 32 -5.35 13.18 3.99
C ARG A 32 -4.76 11.92 3.33
N LEU A 33 -3.44 11.78 3.33
CA LEU A 33 -2.69 10.68 2.73
C LEU A 33 -2.65 9.41 3.60
N THR A 34 -2.89 9.51 4.91
CA THR A 34 -2.77 8.38 5.85
C THR A 34 -4.00 8.23 6.76
N GLY A 35 -5.05 8.98 6.49
CA GLY A 35 -6.27 9.02 7.31
C GLY A 35 -7.34 8.02 6.90
N PRO A 36 -8.39 7.85 7.74
CA PRO A 36 -9.53 6.95 7.49
C PRO A 36 -10.29 7.24 6.19
N GLU A 37 -10.31 8.50 5.73
CA GLU A 37 -10.96 8.90 4.47
C GLU A 37 -10.34 8.20 3.25
N ARG A 38 -9.01 8.02 3.24
CA ARG A 38 -8.32 7.34 2.14
C ARG A 38 -8.73 5.88 2.03
N TYR A 39 -8.89 5.19 3.16
CA TYR A 39 -9.38 3.80 3.17
C TYR A 39 -10.79 3.69 2.61
N ARG A 40 -11.67 4.66 2.91
CA ARG A 40 -13.02 4.70 2.33
C ARG A 40 -13.00 4.95 0.82
N GLU A 41 -12.11 5.80 0.33
CA GLU A 41 -11.95 6.01 -1.11
C GLU A 41 -11.41 4.76 -1.83
N LEU A 42 -10.49 4.03 -1.20
CA LEU A 42 -9.97 2.76 -1.72
C LEU A 42 -11.06 1.69 -1.75
N GLU A 43 -11.87 1.59 -0.70
CA GLU A 43 -13.02 0.69 -0.64
C GLU A 43 -14.07 1.06 -1.69
N ALA A 44 -14.38 2.34 -1.87
CA ALA A 44 -15.33 2.79 -2.90
C ALA A 44 -14.85 2.50 -4.33
N LYS A 45 -13.54 2.47 -4.57
CA LYS A 45 -12.93 2.14 -5.87
C LYS A 45 -12.64 0.65 -6.05
N SER A 46 -12.91 -0.18 -5.03
CA SER A 46 -12.63 -1.61 -5.09
C SER A 46 -13.65 -2.36 -5.94
N THR A 47 -13.22 -3.44 -6.58
CA THR A 47 -14.05 -4.25 -7.48
C THR A 47 -14.26 -5.64 -6.91
N LEU A 48 -15.49 -6.16 -7.01
CA LEU A 48 -15.81 -7.53 -6.61
C LEU A 48 -15.55 -8.49 -7.77
N ILE A 49 -14.52 -9.32 -7.64
CA ILE A 49 -14.14 -10.33 -8.63
C ILE A 49 -14.23 -11.70 -7.96
N ALA A 50 -15.11 -12.57 -8.46
CA ALA A 50 -15.32 -13.92 -7.95
C ALA A 50 -15.49 -14.02 -6.41
N GLY A 51 -16.18 -13.04 -5.80
CA GLY A 51 -16.42 -12.97 -4.36
C GLY A 51 -15.25 -12.43 -3.52
N VAL A 52 -14.17 -11.94 -4.15
CA VAL A 52 -13.06 -11.23 -3.51
C VAL A 52 -13.17 -9.74 -3.81
N LEU A 53 -13.06 -8.90 -2.79
CA LEU A 53 -13.00 -7.45 -2.94
C LEU A 53 -11.56 -7.03 -3.24
N VAL A 54 -11.27 -6.69 -4.49
CA VAL A 54 -9.94 -6.31 -4.95
C VAL A 54 -9.80 -4.79 -4.92
N PRO A 55 -8.88 -4.22 -4.12
CA PRO A 55 -8.65 -2.78 -4.11
C PRO A 55 -8.11 -2.30 -5.47
N PRO A 56 -8.23 -1.01 -5.79
CA PRO A 56 -7.56 -0.47 -6.97
C PRO A 56 -6.04 -0.61 -6.82
N ARG A 57 -5.34 -0.73 -7.96
CA ARG A 57 -3.88 -0.79 -7.96
C ARG A 57 -3.31 0.49 -7.35
N PRO A 58 -2.42 0.41 -6.35
CA PRO A 58 -1.74 1.57 -5.79
C PRO A 58 -0.89 2.29 -6.84
N THR A 59 -0.91 3.62 -6.83
CA THR A 59 -0.10 4.47 -7.71
C THR A 59 1.20 4.86 -7.04
N GLU A 60 2.29 4.93 -7.82
CA GLU A 60 3.61 5.29 -7.33
C GLU A 60 3.58 6.69 -6.65
N PRO A 61 4.07 6.81 -5.40
CA PRO A 61 4.10 8.07 -4.69
C PRO A 61 5.22 8.99 -5.21
N ASP A 62 4.86 10.24 -5.48
CA ASP A 62 5.75 11.30 -5.98
C ASP A 62 6.45 12.11 -4.86
N ASN A 63 6.07 11.90 -3.60
CA ASN A 63 6.50 12.70 -2.45
C ASN A 63 7.65 12.07 -1.62
N CYS A 64 8.52 11.28 -2.27
CA CYS A 64 9.64 10.64 -1.56
C CYS A 64 10.76 11.65 -1.23
N CYS A 65 10.96 11.91 0.06
CA CYS A 65 11.96 12.86 0.55
C CYS A 65 13.39 12.28 0.69
N MET A 66 13.59 10.96 0.49
CA MET A 66 14.88 10.25 0.61
C MET A 66 15.67 10.45 1.93
N SER A 67 15.06 11.09 2.94
CA SER A 67 15.71 11.52 4.18
C SER A 67 15.22 10.75 5.42
N GLY A 68 14.44 9.68 5.23
CA GLY A 68 13.89 8.88 6.32
C GLY A 68 12.74 9.58 7.03
N CYS A 69 11.54 9.55 6.44
CA CYS A 69 10.33 9.95 7.16
C CYS A 69 9.97 8.89 8.21
N VAL A 70 9.40 9.30 9.35
CA VAL A 70 8.91 8.38 10.40
C VAL A 70 7.90 7.37 9.85
N ASN A 71 7.09 7.78 8.86
CA ASN A 71 6.28 6.89 8.05
C ASN A 71 6.78 7.00 6.61
N CYS A 72 7.61 6.06 6.18
CA CYS A 72 8.14 6.05 4.83
C CYS A 72 7.00 5.82 3.84
N VAL A 73 6.83 6.74 2.91
CA VAL A 73 5.77 6.67 1.90
C VAL A 73 5.95 5.44 1.00
N TRP A 74 7.20 5.04 0.75
CA TRP A 74 7.51 3.81 0.00
C TRP A 74 7.20 2.53 0.77
N ASP A 75 7.36 2.54 2.10
CA ASP A 75 6.97 1.40 2.92
C ASP A 75 5.46 1.22 2.87
N GLN A 76 4.72 2.31 3.07
CA GLN A 76 3.27 2.29 2.95
C GLN A 76 2.80 1.85 1.55
N TYR A 77 3.42 2.38 0.49
CA TYR A 77 3.11 1.97 -0.88
C TYR A 77 3.40 0.50 -1.13
N ARG A 78 4.52 -0.02 -0.63
CA ARG A 78 4.86 -1.44 -0.73
C ARG A 78 3.79 -2.30 -0.06
N ASP A 79 3.40 -1.97 1.16
CA ASP A 79 2.42 -2.74 1.91
C ASP A 79 1.07 -2.78 1.17
N GLU A 80 0.67 -1.65 0.57
CA GLU A 80 -0.54 -1.57 -0.26
C GLU A 80 -0.45 -2.36 -1.56
N VAL A 81 0.73 -2.39 -2.20
CA VAL A 81 0.98 -3.19 -3.41
C VAL A 81 0.92 -4.68 -3.08
N GLU A 82 1.48 -5.08 -1.93
CA GLU A 82 1.43 -6.46 -1.45
C GLU A 82 0.00 -6.91 -1.17
N GLU A 83 -0.78 -6.07 -0.47
CA GLU A 83 -2.20 -6.35 -0.20
C GLU A 83 -3.01 -6.45 -1.50
N TRP A 84 -2.79 -5.52 -2.43
CA TRP A 84 -3.42 -5.54 -3.75
C TRP A 84 -3.07 -6.80 -4.54
N ALA A 85 -1.79 -7.20 -4.54
CA ALA A 85 -1.32 -8.38 -5.24
C ALA A 85 -1.95 -9.65 -4.66
N ALA A 86 -1.99 -9.80 -3.34
CA ALA A 86 -2.60 -10.94 -2.66
C ALA A 86 -4.11 -11.07 -2.95
N LYS A 87 -4.85 -9.96 -2.87
CA LYS A 87 -6.30 -9.97 -3.20
C LYS A 87 -6.54 -10.22 -4.68
N SER A 88 -5.68 -9.70 -5.56
CA SER A 88 -5.78 -9.91 -7.01
C SER A 88 -5.50 -11.36 -7.41
N THR A 89 -4.52 -12.02 -6.78
CA THR A 89 -4.22 -13.43 -7.04
C THR A 89 -5.33 -14.33 -6.52
N GLU A 90 -5.86 -14.06 -5.32
CA GLU A 90 -7.02 -14.78 -4.78
C GLU A 90 -8.24 -14.66 -5.69
N ALA A 91 -8.54 -13.43 -6.15
CA ALA A 91 -9.64 -13.17 -7.06
C ALA A 91 -9.49 -13.95 -8.38
N ARG A 92 -8.29 -13.92 -8.97
CA ARG A 92 -7.97 -14.65 -10.20
C ARG A 92 -8.10 -16.15 -10.02
N ARG A 93 -7.63 -16.69 -8.89
CA ARG A 93 -7.76 -18.12 -8.56
C ARG A 93 -9.21 -18.54 -8.45
N ARG A 94 -10.04 -17.76 -7.76
CA ARG A 94 -11.49 -18.04 -7.63
C ARG A 94 -12.22 -17.89 -8.96
N GLU A 95 -11.85 -16.91 -9.78
CA GLU A 95 -12.40 -16.74 -11.12
C GLU A 95 -12.05 -17.94 -12.02
N ALA A 96 -10.80 -18.40 -11.98
CA ALA A 96 -10.36 -19.60 -12.70
C ALA A 96 -11.13 -20.84 -12.23
N GLU A 97 -11.29 -21.04 -10.92
CA GLU A 97 -12.08 -22.16 -10.35
C GLU A 97 -13.54 -22.13 -10.82
N MET A 98 -14.19 -20.95 -10.85
CA MET A 98 -15.54 -20.81 -11.36
C MET A 98 -15.64 -21.04 -12.87
N ARG A 99 -14.62 -20.60 -13.63
CA ARG A 99 -14.54 -20.83 -15.08
C ARG A 99 -14.43 -22.32 -15.38
N VAL A 100 -13.56 -23.04 -14.67
CA VAL A 100 -13.42 -24.50 -14.77
C VAL A 100 -14.75 -25.21 -14.51
N ARG A 101 -15.46 -24.83 -13.43
CA ARG A 101 -16.77 -25.41 -13.09
C ARG A 101 -17.81 -25.18 -14.19
N THR A 102 -17.74 -24.04 -14.88
CA THR A 102 -18.71 -23.66 -15.92
C THR A 102 -18.36 -24.24 -17.28
N SER A 103 -17.07 -24.31 -17.64
CA SER A 103 -16.62 -24.69 -18.98
C SER A 103 -16.08 -26.11 -19.10
N GLY A 104 -15.95 -26.86 -17.99
CA GLY A 104 -15.47 -28.25 -17.98
C GLY A 104 -14.00 -28.43 -18.42
N SER A 105 -13.30 -27.36 -18.82
CA SER A 105 -11.86 -27.36 -19.02
C SER A 105 -11.18 -27.42 -17.66
N ALA A 106 -10.43 -28.48 -17.39
CA ALA A 106 -9.56 -28.56 -16.23
C ALA A 106 -8.61 -27.35 -16.23
N PRO A 107 -8.35 -26.71 -15.07
CA PRO A 107 -7.28 -25.74 -14.97
C PRO A 107 -5.98 -26.52 -15.21
N SER A 108 -5.09 -26.02 -16.08
CA SER A 108 -3.75 -26.60 -16.14
C SER A 108 -3.14 -26.40 -14.75
N MET A 109 -2.80 -27.52 -14.11
CA MET A 109 -2.35 -27.62 -12.73
C MET A 109 -0.85 -27.31 -12.65
N ASP A 110 -0.45 -26.18 -13.22
CA ASP A 110 0.95 -25.73 -13.25
C ASP A 110 1.17 -24.47 -12.39
N ASP A 111 0.28 -24.21 -11.44
CA ASP A 111 0.41 -23.09 -10.50
C ASP A 111 0.97 -23.63 -9.17
N ASP A 112 2.30 -23.63 -9.07
CA ASP A 112 3.14 -24.09 -7.96
C ASP A 112 2.81 -23.42 -6.62
N GLY A 113 1.71 -23.86 -6.02
CA GLY A 113 1.38 -23.57 -4.63
C GLY A 113 2.43 -24.15 -3.67
N GLY A 114 3.37 -23.32 -3.25
CA GLY A 114 4.28 -23.66 -2.15
C GLY A 114 5.17 -22.49 -1.72
N GLY A 115 5.02 -22.02 -0.47
CA GLY A 115 5.97 -21.11 0.16
C GLY A 115 5.37 -20.14 1.18
N SER A 116 4.75 -20.65 2.24
CA SER A 116 4.39 -19.85 3.42
C SER A 116 5.60 -19.60 4.30
N GLU A 117 6.45 -18.66 3.91
CA GLU A 117 7.46 -18.06 4.79
C GLU A 117 7.98 -16.80 4.11
N THR A 118 7.66 -15.63 4.67
CA THR A 118 8.20 -14.29 4.35
C THR A 118 9.10 -14.24 3.10
N ASN A 119 8.46 -14.19 1.92
CA ASN A 119 9.10 -14.34 0.60
C ASN A 119 9.80 -13.06 0.12
N TRP A 120 10.74 -12.55 0.92
CA TRP A 120 11.73 -11.55 0.47
C TRP A 120 13.19 -12.03 0.72
N GLY A 121 13.39 -13.29 1.10
CA GLY A 121 14.70 -13.96 1.12
C GLY A 121 14.95 -14.67 -0.20
N GLU A 122 15.95 -14.25 -0.98
CA GLU A 122 17.20 -15.02 -1.02
C GLU A 122 17.01 -16.47 -1.51
N SER A 123 16.54 -16.63 -2.75
CA SER A 123 16.94 -17.74 -3.61
C SER A 123 17.58 -17.17 -4.88
N GLY A 124 18.86 -16.87 -4.77
CA GLY A 124 19.74 -16.94 -5.93
C GLY A 124 19.81 -18.40 -6.34
N GLY A 125 18.91 -18.82 -7.21
CA GLY A 125 18.82 -20.19 -7.71
C GLY A 125 17.82 -20.24 -8.84
N GLU A 126 18.36 -20.29 -10.06
CA GLU A 126 17.74 -20.78 -11.29
C GLU A 126 16.40 -21.51 -11.08
N VAL A 127 15.29 -20.80 -11.30
CA VAL A 127 13.97 -21.39 -11.54
C VAL A 127 13.52 -20.87 -12.90
N GLY A 128 13.42 -21.82 -13.83
CA GLY A 128 13.11 -21.58 -15.23
C GLY A 128 11.73 -20.94 -15.44
N GLU A 129 11.59 -20.37 -16.64
CA GLU A 129 10.34 -20.10 -17.36
C GLU A 129 9.05 -20.07 -16.50
N GLY A 130 8.79 -18.93 -15.87
CA GLY A 130 7.53 -18.66 -15.19
C GLY A 130 7.31 -17.16 -15.11
N GLY A 131 6.52 -16.63 -16.04
CA GLY A 131 6.41 -15.21 -16.32
C GLY A 131 6.03 -14.33 -15.12
N ASP A 132 6.84 -13.31 -14.91
CA ASP A 132 6.39 -11.95 -14.68
C ASP A 132 5.57 -11.66 -13.40
N LEU A 133 5.85 -12.33 -12.28
CA LEU A 133 5.39 -11.87 -10.96
C LEU A 133 5.81 -10.41 -10.68
N PHE A 134 6.88 -9.93 -11.34
CA PHE A 134 7.40 -8.57 -11.20
C PHE A 134 7.07 -7.60 -12.34
N GLY A 135 6.68 -8.01 -13.55
CA GLY A 135 6.46 -7.02 -14.64
C GLY A 135 5.20 -6.20 -14.51
N GLY A 136 4.29 -6.60 -13.62
CA GLY A 136 3.23 -5.72 -13.15
C GLY A 136 3.71 -4.63 -12.18
N ILE A 137 4.90 -4.77 -11.59
CA ILE A 137 5.44 -3.85 -10.59
C ILE A 137 6.28 -2.78 -11.29
N PRO A 138 5.99 -1.47 -11.11
CA PRO A 138 6.72 -0.38 -11.74
C PRO A 138 8.23 -0.47 -11.53
N VAL A 139 8.99 -0.07 -12.54
CA VAL A 139 10.46 -0.12 -12.50
C VAL A 139 11.04 0.67 -11.33
N GLY A 140 10.38 1.76 -10.91
CA GLY A 140 10.81 2.61 -9.79
C GLY A 140 10.88 1.87 -8.46
N ILE A 141 9.78 1.22 -8.05
CA ILE A 141 9.75 0.44 -6.80
C ILE A 141 10.67 -0.79 -6.87
N ARG A 142 10.86 -1.38 -8.07
CA ARG A 142 11.76 -2.53 -8.24
C ARG A 142 13.22 -2.15 -7.97
N GLU A 143 13.67 -1.01 -8.48
CA GLU A 143 15.01 -0.51 -8.21
C GLU A 143 15.16 -0.07 -6.75
N PHE A 144 14.13 0.57 -6.19
CA PHE A 144 14.10 0.93 -4.77
C PHE A 144 14.26 -0.30 -3.86
N MET A 145 13.55 -1.39 -4.14
CA MET A 145 13.65 -2.64 -3.37
C MET A 145 15.05 -3.26 -3.45
N LYS A 146 15.69 -3.20 -4.62
CA LYS A 146 17.08 -3.67 -4.77
C LYS A 146 18.04 -2.82 -3.93
N THR A 147 17.86 -1.49 -3.93
CA THR A 147 18.73 -0.60 -3.16
C THR A 147 18.51 -0.74 -1.66
N GLU A 148 17.26 -0.79 -1.19
CA GLU A 148 16.92 -1.00 0.23
C GLU A 148 17.44 -2.36 0.74
N LYS A 149 17.26 -3.43 -0.03
CA LYS A 149 17.80 -4.75 0.31
C LYS A 149 19.32 -4.69 0.46
N ARG A 150 20.01 -4.06 -0.49
CA ARG A 150 21.46 -3.86 -0.45
C ARG A 150 21.88 -3.02 0.76
N LEU A 151 21.16 -1.96 1.10
CA LEU A 151 21.44 -1.13 2.28
C LEU A 151 21.23 -1.92 3.58
N LYS A 152 20.15 -2.71 3.68
CA LYS A 152 19.86 -3.54 4.84
C LYS A 152 20.92 -4.64 5.04
N GLU A 153 21.36 -5.27 3.95
CA GLU A 153 22.47 -6.24 3.99
C GLU A 153 23.79 -5.59 4.42
N MET A 154 24.08 -4.37 3.95
CA MET A 154 25.26 -3.62 4.39
C MET A 154 25.17 -3.29 5.88
N HIS A 155 24.06 -2.75 6.38
CA HIS A 155 23.88 -2.47 7.81
C HIS A 155 23.96 -3.75 8.67
N GLN A 156 23.40 -4.87 8.21
CA GLN A 156 23.52 -6.17 8.90
C GLN A 156 24.97 -6.67 8.97
N ARG A 157 25.78 -6.45 7.91
CA ARG A 157 27.21 -6.81 7.91
C ARG A 157 28.05 -5.85 8.75
N GLU A 158 27.67 -4.58 8.80
CA GLU A 158 28.37 -3.53 9.54
C GLU A 158 27.95 -3.47 11.02
N GLY A 159 26.89 -4.17 11.41
CA GLY A 159 26.48 -4.37 12.80
C GLY A 159 25.97 -3.09 13.49
N THR A 160 25.34 -2.20 12.73
CA THR A 160 24.67 -0.98 13.23
C THR A 160 23.16 -1.11 13.30
#